data_AF-A0A4Q7IPA3-F1
#
_entry.id   AF-A0A4Q7IPA3-F1
#
_cell.length_a   1.000
_cell.length_b   1.000
_cell.length_c   1.000
_cell.angle_alpha   90.00
_cell.angle_beta   90.00
_cell.angle_gamma   90.00
#
_symmetry.space_group_name_H-M   'P 1'
#
loop_
_entity.id
_entity.type
_entity.pdbx_description
1 polymer ?
#
loop_
_entity_poly.entity_id
_entity_poly.type
_entity_poly.pdbx_seq_one_letter_code
_entity_poly.pdbx_strand_id
1 'polypeptide(L)'
;MSFANEAILPIMQTHDIDLEKSASGRQLFFDKRLSKNNEISCASCHHLQLNGADKLALSKGVAGQQATLKTPTIYNAVFNISQTWSGARKDLYDQVDAPINHPKEHVTSWPEVISKLNQDATLRTRFQNIYKAPISQHTIQDAIAEFERSLITTNAPFDHWLMGDNNAISAQAKQGYQLFKNYGCISCRSMFQANNTA
;
A
#
# COMPACT_ATOMS: atom_id res chain seq x y z
N MET A 1 24.60 5.99 -14.29
CA MET A 1 24.85 5.26 -13.02
C MET A 1 25.00 3.80 -13.39
N SER A 2 26.08 3.13 -12.97
CA SER A 2 26.25 1.69 -13.22
C SER A 2 25.64 0.93 -12.05
N PHE A 3 24.47 0.33 -12.23
CA PHE A 3 23.94 -0.61 -11.24
C PHE A 3 24.82 -1.87 -11.24
N ALA A 4 25.04 -2.46 -10.07
CA ALA A 4 25.56 -3.83 -10.04
C ALA A 4 24.60 -4.72 -10.84
N ASN A 5 25.12 -5.63 -11.68
CA ASN A 5 24.30 -6.55 -12.49
C ASN A 5 23.65 -7.61 -11.57
N GLU A 6 22.69 -7.17 -10.76
CA GLU A 6 22.07 -7.91 -9.67
C GLU A 6 20.57 -8.09 -9.93
N ALA A 7 20.02 -9.22 -9.49
CA ALA A 7 18.59 -9.53 -9.68
C ALA A 7 17.66 -8.86 -8.64
N ILE A 8 18.21 -8.02 -7.75
CA ILE A 8 17.45 -7.07 -6.93
C ILE A 8 17.91 -5.67 -7.32
N LEU A 9 16.94 -4.80 -7.59
CA LEU A 9 17.18 -3.41 -7.97
C LEU A 9 16.84 -2.47 -6.80
N PRO A 10 17.60 -1.37 -6.61
CA PRO A 10 17.37 -0.43 -5.52
C PRO A 10 16.04 0.31 -5.71
N ILE A 11 15.24 0.45 -4.65
CA ILE A 11 13.99 1.21 -4.76
C ILE A 11 14.32 2.69 -4.98
N MET A 12 14.01 3.19 -6.18
CA MET A 12 14.19 4.59 -6.54
C MET A 12 12.91 5.38 -6.29
N GLN A 13 13.07 6.65 -5.93
CA GLN A 13 11.94 7.58 -5.82
C GLN A 13 11.48 7.98 -7.23
N THR A 14 10.64 7.16 -7.86
CA THR A 14 10.22 7.39 -9.24
C THR A 14 8.74 7.10 -9.44
N HIS A 15 7.87 7.83 -8.76
CA HIS A 15 6.46 7.87 -9.15
C HIS A 15 5.98 9.31 -9.22
N ASP A 16 5.40 9.67 -10.37
CA ASP A 16 4.51 10.82 -10.48
C ASP A 16 3.30 10.50 -9.60
N ILE A 17 3.30 11.10 -8.40
CA ILE A 17 2.19 11.06 -7.46
C ILE A 17 1.45 12.38 -7.56
N ASP A 18 0.14 12.32 -7.83
CA ASP A 18 -0.72 13.47 -7.66
C ASP A 18 -0.87 13.78 -6.16
N LEU A 19 -0.20 14.83 -5.70
CA LEU A 19 -0.12 15.18 -4.29
C LEU A 19 -1.49 15.56 -3.69
N GLU A 20 -2.39 16.16 -4.48
CA GLU A 20 -3.71 16.56 -4.01
C GLU A 20 -4.63 15.33 -3.84
N LYS A 21 -4.56 14.40 -4.80
CA LYS A 21 -5.22 13.09 -4.68
C LYS A 21 -4.66 12.28 -3.53
N SER A 22 -3.33 12.18 -3.42
CA SER A 22 -2.65 11.45 -2.34
C SER A 22 -3.00 12.05 -0.97
N ALA A 23 -3.06 13.37 -0.82
CA ALA A 23 -3.49 14.00 0.42
C ALA A 23 -4.95 13.65 0.79
N SER A 24 -5.83 13.59 -0.22
CA SER A 24 -7.24 13.18 -0.04
C SER A 24 -7.37 11.68 0.28
N GLY A 25 -6.56 10.85 -0.37
CA GLY A 25 -6.42 9.43 -0.09
C GLY A 25 -5.94 9.17 1.31
N ARG A 26 -4.94 9.94 1.77
CA ARG A 26 -4.47 9.89 3.15
C ARG A 26 -5.59 10.23 4.11
N GLN A 27 -6.38 11.27 3.84
CA GLN A 27 -7.53 11.58 4.69
C GLN A 27 -8.50 10.39 4.78
N LEU A 28 -8.84 9.78 3.64
CA LEU A 28 -9.73 8.61 3.58
C LEU A 28 -9.15 7.36 4.24
N PHE A 29 -7.84 7.11 4.12
CA PHE A 29 -7.16 5.96 4.71
C PHE A 29 -7.31 5.91 6.25
N PHE A 30 -7.43 7.07 6.88
CA PHE A 30 -7.69 7.21 8.33
C PHE A 30 -9.17 7.46 8.66
N ASP A 31 -10.04 7.55 7.65
CA ASP A 31 -11.45 7.89 7.84
C ASP A 31 -12.26 6.66 8.25
N LYS A 32 -12.72 6.66 9.50
CA LYS A 32 -13.48 5.53 10.03
C LYS A 32 -14.88 5.40 9.42
N ARG A 33 -15.39 6.44 8.75
CA ARG A 33 -16.69 6.40 8.03
C ARG A 33 -16.70 5.38 6.90
N LEU A 34 -15.53 4.87 6.50
CA LEU A 34 -15.38 3.73 5.58
C LEU A 34 -15.83 2.40 6.19
N SER A 35 -16.15 2.32 7.49
CA SER A 35 -16.66 1.11 8.14
C SER A 35 -18.12 1.26 8.57
N LYS A 36 -18.79 0.13 8.82
CA LYS A 36 -20.20 0.08 9.19
C LYS A 36 -20.54 0.96 10.40
N ASN A 37 -19.76 0.81 11.46
CA ASN A 37 -19.99 1.44 12.76
C ASN A 37 -19.15 2.71 13.00
N ASN A 38 -18.42 3.19 11.98
CA ASN A 38 -17.54 4.35 12.07
C ASN A 38 -16.38 4.19 13.10
N GLU A 39 -15.91 2.96 13.35
CA GLU A 39 -14.83 2.69 14.30
C GLU A 39 -13.51 2.26 13.63
N ILE A 40 -13.59 1.71 12.42
CA ILE A 40 -12.45 1.11 11.69
C ILE A 40 -12.15 1.86 10.40
N SER A 41 -10.87 2.02 10.11
CA SER A 41 -10.32 2.60 8.89
C SER A 41 -9.22 1.68 8.34
N CYS A 42 -8.69 1.95 7.16
CA CYS A 42 -7.54 1.22 6.62
C CYS A 42 -6.36 1.26 7.61
N ALA A 43 -6.14 2.42 8.24
CA ALA A 43 -5.12 2.63 9.26
C ALA A 43 -5.31 1.82 10.56
N SER A 44 -6.47 1.19 10.78
CA SER A 44 -6.70 0.33 11.95
C SER A 44 -6.01 -1.04 11.83
N CYS A 45 -5.68 -1.46 10.60
CA CYS A 45 -4.93 -2.70 10.34
C CYS A 45 -3.57 -2.38 9.69
N HIS A 46 -3.48 -1.34 8.87
CA HIS A 46 -2.25 -0.93 8.18
C HIS A 46 -1.56 0.23 8.91
N HIS A 47 -0.97 -0.09 10.07
CA HIS A 47 -0.35 0.90 10.95
C HIS A 47 0.95 1.46 10.33
N LEU A 48 0.91 2.70 9.82
CA LEU A 48 2.10 3.33 9.22
C LEU A 48 3.29 3.40 10.19
N GLN A 49 3.05 3.64 11.49
CA GLN A 49 4.10 3.68 12.51
C GLN A 49 4.67 2.30 12.88
N LEU A 50 4.05 1.21 12.43
CA LEU A 50 4.46 -0.17 12.71
C LEU A 50 4.82 -0.92 11.42
N ASN A 51 5.53 -0.25 10.51
CA ASN A 51 5.91 -0.82 9.21
C ASN A 51 4.72 -1.19 8.32
N GLY A 52 3.62 -0.42 8.39
CA GLY A 52 2.51 -0.52 7.44
C GLY A 52 1.56 -1.69 7.67
N ALA A 53 1.69 -2.40 8.79
CA ALA A 53 0.84 -3.51 9.21
C ALA A 53 0.70 -3.51 10.74
N ASP A 54 -0.37 -4.13 11.24
CA ASP A 54 -0.50 -4.40 12.67
C ASP A 54 0.49 -5.49 13.12
N LYS A 55 0.62 -5.65 14.44
CA LYS A 55 1.49 -6.67 15.05
C LYS A 55 0.71 -7.94 15.42
N LEU A 56 -0.52 -8.09 14.94
CA LEU A 56 -1.37 -9.21 15.31
C LEU A 56 -1.09 -10.42 14.40
N ALA A 57 -1.41 -11.61 14.91
CA ALA A 57 -1.44 -12.81 14.06
C ALA A 57 -2.55 -12.68 13.01
N LEU A 58 -3.72 -12.20 13.45
CA LEU A 58 -4.91 -11.93 12.64
C LEU A 58 -5.58 -10.66 13.17
N SER A 59 -5.89 -9.74 12.27
CA SER A 59 -6.51 -8.45 12.60
C SER A 59 -7.96 -8.62 13.06
N LYS A 60 -8.51 -7.57 13.67
CA LYS A 60 -9.90 -7.53 14.11
C LYS A 60 -10.66 -6.46 13.34
N GLY A 61 -11.68 -6.86 12.59
CA GLY A 61 -12.64 -5.98 11.93
C GLY A 61 -13.76 -5.52 12.85
N VAL A 62 -14.84 -5.04 12.23
CA VAL A 62 -16.01 -4.50 12.94
C VAL A 62 -16.56 -5.55 13.91
N ALA A 63 -16.99 -5.08 15.08
CA ALA A 63 -17.48 -5.93 16.18
C ALA A 63 -16.47 -7.01 16.65
N GLY A 64 -15.16 -6.81 16.39
CA GLY A 64 -14.10 -7.71 16.83
C GLY A 64 -13.98 -8.99 16.00
N GLN A 65 -14.62 -9.07 14.83
CA GLN A 65 -14.51 -10.21 13.93
C GLN A 65 -13.06 -10.44 13.51
N GLN A 66 -12.57 -11.66 13.65
CA GLN A 66 -11.17 -11.98 13.37
C GLN A 66 -10.97 -12.27 11.88
N ALA A 67 -9.97 -11.61 11.28
CA ALA A 67 -9.55 -11.85 9.90
C ALA A 67 -9.06 -13.29 9.69
N THR A 68 -9.03 -13.74 8.44
CA THR A 68 -8.57 -15.10 8.06
C THR A 68 -7.09 -15.15 7.69
N LEU A 69 -6.52 -14.00 7.32
CA LEU A 69 -5.13 -13.87 6.89
C LEU A 69 -4.47 -12.73 7.65
N LYS A 70 -3.16 -12.82 7.78
CA LYS A 70 -2.36 -11.77 8.41
C LYS A 70 -2.34 -10.53 7.52
N THR A 71 -2.48 -9.36 8.11
CA THR A 71 -2.39 -8.09 7.38
C THR A 71 -0.98 -7.91 6.78
N PRO A 72 -0.84 -7.82 5.44
CA PRO A 72 0.42 -7.51 4.81
C PRO A 72 0.77 -6.03 5.04
N THR A 73 2.05 -5.68 4.88
CA THR A 73 2.45 -4.26 4.90
C THR A 73 1.88 -3.53 3.70
N ILE A 74 1.48 -2.27 3.90
CA ILE A 74 1.12 -1.36 2.82
C ILE A 74 2.34 -0.70 2.16
N TYR A 75 3.50 -0.69 2.82
CA TYR A 75 4.71 -0.10 2.24
C TYR A 75 5.18 -0.90 1.03
N ASN A 76 5.58 -0.17 -0.03
CA ASN A 76 6.06 -0.73 -1.29
C ASN A 76 5.03 -1.61 -2.04
N ALA A 77 3.76 -1.64 -1.61
CA ALA A 77 2.74 -2.51 -2.20
C ALA A 77 2.45 -2.18 -3.68
N VAL A 78 2.75 -0.95 -4.12
CA VAL A 78 2.69 -0.53 -5.53
C VAL A 78 3.56 -1.38 -6.46
N PHE A 79 4.63 -2.00 -5.95
CA PHE A 79 5.52 -2.84 -6.74
C PHE A 79 5.09 -4.31 -6.81
N ASN A 80 4.00 -4.69 -6.12
CA ASN A 80 3.47 -6.06 -6.24
C ASN A 80 2.85 -6.26 -7.64
N ILE A 81 3.05 -7.45 -8.22
CA ILE A 81 2.43 -7.84 -9.49
C ILE A 81 0.90 -7.93 -9.41
N SER A 82 0.38 -8.20 -8.21
CA SER A 82 -1.03 -8.25 -7.84
C SER A 82 -1.15 -8.07 -6.33
N GLN A 83 -2.32 -7.69 -5.86
CA GLN A 83 -2.60 -7.41 -4.46
C GLN A 83 -3.35 -8.56 -3.80
N THR A 84 -3.35 -8.53 -2.46
CA THR A 84 -3.80 -9.59 -1.54
C THR A 84 -2.94 -10.86 -1.58
N TRP A 85 -3.04 -11.68 -0.54
CA TRP A 85 -2.29 -12.96 -0.46
C TRP A 85 -2.61 -13.93 -1.59
N SER A 86 -3.84 -13.92 -2.11
CA SER A 86 -4.23 -14.79 -3.22
C SER A 86 -3.89 -14.20 -4.59
N GLY A 87 -3.39 -12.96 -4.64
CA GLY A 87 -3.18 -12.24 -5.90
C GLY A 87 -4.47 -11.94 -6.66
N ALA A 88 -5.63 -11.93 -5.97
CA ALA A 88 -6.94 -11.85 -6.61
C ALA A 88 -7.30 -10.44 -7.09
N ARG A 89 -6.55 -9.43 -6.65
CA ARG A 89 -6.78 -8.03 -7.00
C ARG A 89 -5.63 -7.56 -7.87
N LYS A 90 -5.94 -6.93 -9.00
CA LYS A 90 -4.91 -6.63 -10.01
C LYS A 90 -3.94 -5.52 -9.61
N ASP A 91 -4.39 -4.55 -8.82
CA ASP A 91 -3.66 -3.33 -8.48
C ASP A 91 -4.18 -2.68 -7.18
N LEU A 92 -3.57 -1.56 -6.78
CA LEU A 92 -3.96 -0.78 -5.59
C LEU A 92 -5.29 -0.03 -5.75
N TYR A 93 -5.88 0.02 -6.94
CA TYR A 93 -7.22 0.59 -7.09
C TYR A 93 -8.27 -0.48 -6.78
N ASP A 94 -8.09 -1.67 -7.34
CA ASP A 94 -8.99 -2.80 -7.20
C ASP A 94 -8.99 -3.39 -5.77
N GLN A 95 -7.86 -3.40 -5.06
CA GLN A 95 -7.84 -3.97 -3.70
C GLN A 95 -8.66 -3.15 -2.70
N VAL A 96 -8.85 -1.84 -2.89
CA VAL A 96 -9.61 -0.97 -1.98
C VAL A 96 -11.06 -1.44 -1.82
N ASP A 97 -11.64 -2.09 -2.83
CA ASP A 97 -12.98 -2.66 -2.76
C ASP A 97 -13.06 -3.85 -1.78
N ALA A 98 -12.00 -4.65 -1.67
CA ALA A 98 -11.99 -5.88 -0.88
C ALA A 98 -12.35 -5.67 0.60
N PRO A 99 -11.76 -4.73 1.37
CA PRO A 99 -12.08 -4.57 2.79
C PRO A 99 -13.49 -4.02 3.03
N ILE A 100 -14.03 -3.21 2.10
CA ILE A 100 -15.26 -2.41 2.28
C ILE A 100 -16.46 -3.30 2.58
N ASN A 101 -16.68 -4.34 1.76
CA ASN A 101 -17.81 -5.25 1.90
C ASN A 101 -17.48 -6.53 2.70
N HIS A 102 -16.22 -6.72 3.09
CA HIS A 102 -15.81 -7.96 3.72
C HIS A 102 -16.40 -8.09 5.14
N PRO A 103 -17.07 -9.22 5.46
CA PRO A 103 -17.82 -9.39 6.72
C PRO A 103 -16.95 -9.44 7.97
N LYS A 104 -15.62 -9.54 7.81
CA LYS A 104 -14.64 -9.57 8.90
C LYS A 104 -13.75 -8.32 8.94
N GLU A 105 -14.08 -7.30 8.15
CA GLU A 105 -13.30 -6.06 8.06
C GLU A 105 -14.23 -4.86 8.22
N HIS A 106 -14.63 -4.16 7.15
CA HIS A 106 -15.41 -2.92 7.26
C HIS A 106 -16.93 -3.14 7.30
N VAL A 107 -17.43 -4.28 6.81
CA VAL A 107 -18.85 -4.71 6.91
C VAL A 107 -19.85 -3.67 6.38
N THR A 108 -19.50 -2.95 5.32
CA THR A 108 -20.32 -1.87 4.76
C THR A 108 -20.54 -2.03 3.25
N SER A 109 -21.17 -1.04 2.62
CA SER A 109 -21.36 -0.98 1.17
C SER A 109 -20.97 0.39 0.62
N TRP A 110 -20.64 0.46 -0.66
CA TRP A 110 -20.33 1.73 -1.32
C TRP A 110 -21.43 2.79 -1.20
N PRO A 111 -22.74 2.48 -1.40
CA PRO A 111 -23.81 3.46 -1.16
C PRO A 111 -23.80 4.02 0.27
N GLU A 112 -23.56 3.18 1.28
CA GLU A 112 -23.50 3.61 2.68
C GLU A 112 -22.27 4.51 2.94
N VAL A 113 -21.10 4.12 2.43
CA VAL A 113 -19.87 4.94 2.53
C VAL A 113 -20.06 6.30 1.85
N ILE A 114 -20.55 6.30 0.62
CA ILE A 114 -20.79 7.52 -0.15
C ILE A 114 -21.80 8.42 0.56
N SER A 115 -22.86 7.85 1.15
CA SER A 115 -23.85 8.61 1.93
C SER A 115 -23.21 9.29 3.14
N LYS A 116 -22.38 8.56 3.91
CA LYS A 116 -21.66 9.09 5.08
C LYS A 116 -20.68 10.21 4.69
N LEU A 117 -19.88 10.00 3.65
CA LEU A 117 -18.88 10.97 3.20
C LEU A 117 -19.52 12.21 2.57
N ASN A 118 -20.68 12.10 1.92
CA ASN A 118 -21.39 13.26 1.36
C ASN A 118 -21.95 14.23 2.41
N GLN A 119 -22.05 13.83 3.69
CA GLN A 119 -22.40 14.76 4.76
C GLN A 119 -21.28 15.77 5.07
N ASP A 120 -20.08 15.55 4.53
CA ASP A 120 -18.91 16.41 4.71
C ASP A 120 -18.80 17.41 3.56
N ALA A 121 -19.24 18.65 3.78
CA ALA A 121 -19.19 19.70 2.77
C ALA A 121 -17.75 20.02 2.30
N THR A 122 -16.77 19.91 3.20
CA THR A 122 -15.35 20.15 2.88
C THR A 122 -14.82 19.05 1.98
N LEU A 123 -15.09 17.78 2.30
CA LEU A 123 -14.67 16.66 1.48
C LEU A 123 -15.34 16.68 0.09
N ARG A 124 -16.64 16.99 0.02
CA ARG A 124 -17.35 17.15 -1.26
C ARG A 124 -16.71 18.23 -2.14
N THR A 125 -16.43 19.40 -1.57
CA THR A 125 -15.78 20.50 -2.29
C THR A 125 -14.39 20.10 -2.78
N ARG A 126 -13.61 19.41 -1.95
CA ARG A 126 -12.29 18.90 -2.31
C ARG A 126 -12.37 17.90 -3.48
N PHE A 127 -13.27 16.94 -3.41
CA PHE A 127 -13.46 15.94 -4.48
C PHE A 127 -13.92 16.59 -5.78
N GLN A 128 -14.85 17.56 -5.71
CA GLN A 128 -15.26 18.33 -6.88
C GLN A 128 -14.09 19.10 -7.50
N ASN A 129 -13.16 19.62 -6.69
CA ASN A 129 -12.00 20.35 -7.21
C ASN A 129 -10.97 19.45 -7.88
N ILE A 130 -10.66 18.30 -7.28
CA ILE A 130 -9.65 17.35 -7.74
C ILE A 130 -10.16 16.56 -8.94
N TYR A 131 -11.35 15.98 -8.84
CA TYR A 131 -11.89 15.05 -9.83
C TYR A 131 -12.82 15.70 -10.86
N LYS A 132 -13.25 16.96 -10.62
CA LYS A 132 -14.37 17.58 -11.35
C LYS A 132 -15.65 16.74 -11.29
N ALA A 133 -15.78 15.93 -10.24
CA ALA A 133 -16.83 14.95 -10.04
C ALA A 133 -17.21 14.83 -8.55
N PRO A 134 -18.43 14.38 -8.23
CA PRO A 134 -18.84 14.13 -6.85
C PRO A 134 -18.11 12.93 -6.24
N ILE A 135 -18.26 12.78 -4.92
CA ILE A 135 -17.78 11.59 -4.20
C ILE A 135 -18.52 10.36 -4.76
N SER A 136 -17.72 9.43 -5.28
CA SER A 136 -18.14 8.14 -5.83
C SER A 136 -17.15 7.05 -5.41
N GLN A 137 -17.54 5.78 -5.58
CA GLN A 137 -16.64 4.64 -5.40
C GLN A 137 -15.32 4.84 -6.15
N HIS A 138 -15.40 5.22 -7.44
CA HIS A 138 -14.21 5.45 -8.26
C HIS A 138 -13.27 6.51 -7.67
N THR A 139 -13.80 7.69 -7.32
CA THR A 139 -12.97 8.77 -6.77
C THR A 139 -12.36 8.42 -5.41
N ILE A 140 -13.05 7.58 -4.61
CA ILE A 140 -12.54 7.12 -3.30
C ILE A 140 -11.41 6.11 -3.51
N GLN A 141 -11.62 5.11 -4.38
CA GLN A 141 -10.62 4.11 -4.71
C GLN A 141 -9.37 4.75 -5.32
N ASP A 142 -9.54 5.65 -6.29
CA ASP A 142 -8.43 6.37 -6.92
C ASP A 142 -7.62 7.19 -5.91
N ALA A 143 -8.29 7.93 -5.03
CA ALA A 143 -7.60 8.73 -4.02
C ALA A 143 -6.79 7.85 -3.06
N ILE A 144 -7.40 6.78 -2.51
CA ILE A 144 -6.71 5.85 -1.58
C ILE A 144 -5.53 5.16 -2.29
N ALA A 145 -5.74 4.66 -3.51
CA ALA A 145 -4.68 4.04 -4.29
C ALA A 145 -3.50 5.00 -4.51
N GLU A 146 -3.78 6.27 -4.83
CA GLU A 146 -2.74 7.28 -5.03
C GLU A 146 -1.96 7.58 -3.75
N PHE A 147 -2.63 7.55 -2.60
CA PHE A 147 -1.95 7.62 -1.31
C PHE A 147 -1.05 6.39 -1.08
N GLU A 148 -1.55 5.19 -1.31
CA GLU A 148 -0.78 3.95 -1.14
C GLU A 148 0.43 3.88 -2.08
N ARG A 149 0.30 4.39 -3.31
CA ARG A 149 1.43 4.53 -4.26
C ARG A 149 2.55 5.43 -3.73
N SER A 150 2.21 6.40 -2.88
CA SER A 150 3.20 7.28 -2.25
C SER A 150 3.94 6.63 -1.08
N LEU A 151 3.47 5.47 -0.58
CA LEU A 151 4.05 4.77 0.56
C LEU A 151 5.23 3.89 0.15
N ILE A 152 6.23 4.52 -0.45
CA ILE A 152 7.50 3.88 -0.81
C ILE A 152 8.54 4.14 0.28
N THR A 153 9.32 3.11 0.59
CA THR A 153 10.46 3.18 1.49
C THR A 153 11.74 3.10 0.66
N THR A 154 12.39 4.25 0.49
CA THR A 154 13.70 4.35 -0.18
C THR A 154 14.83 4.39 0.86
N ASN A 155 16.08 4.35 0.39
CA ASN A 155 17.28 4.49 1.22
C ASN A 155 17.48 3.34 2.21
N ALA A 156 17.06 2.12 1.86
CA ALA A 156 17.53 0.98 2.62
C ALA A 156 19.06 0.89 2.50
N PRO A 157 19.79 0.47 3.55
CA PRO A 157 21.23 0.25 3.47
C PRO A 157 21.60 -0.68 2.30
N PHE A 158 20.74 -1.65 2.00
CA PHE A 158 20.90 -2.53 0.85
C PHE A 158 20.74 -1.81 -0.50
N ASP A 159 19.83 -0.84 -0.61
CA ASP A 159 19.70 -0.01 -1.83
C ASP A 159 20.98 0.80 -2.07
N HIS A 160 21.54 1.43 -1.03
CA HIS A 160 22.79 2.16 -1.13
C HIS A 160 23.96 1.27 -1.56
N TRP A 161 24.01 0.05 -1.03
CA TRP A 161 24.99 -0.95 -1.46
C TRP A 161 24.85 -1.34 -2.93
N LEU A 162 23.62 -1.57 -3.41
CA LEU A 162 23.33 -1.83 -4.83
C LEU A 162 23.70 -0.64 -5.75
N MET A 163 23.62 0.58 -5.22
CA MET A 163 24.03 1.82 -5.91
C MET A 163 25.54 2.10 -5.85
N GLY A 164 26.33 1.21 -5.24
CA GLY A 164 27.80 1.26 -5.26
C GLY A 164 28.46 1.70 -3.95
N ASP A 165 27.69 2.02 -2.90
CA ASP A 165 28.28 2.25 -1.57
C ASP A 165 28.66 0.91 -0.91
N ASN A 166 29.91 0.51 -1.13
CA ASN A 166 30.45 -0.72 -0.59
C ASN A 166 30.40 -0.81 0.95
N ASN A 167 30.24 0.30 1.68
CA ASN A 167 30.21 0.32 3.14
C ASN A 167 28.80 0.44 3.72
N ALA A 168 27.76 0.57 2.88
CA ALA A 168 26.39 0.72 3.34
C ALA A 168 25.85 -0.51 4.09
N ILE A 169 26.41 -1.70 3.86
CA ILE A 169 26.05 -2.93 4.59
C ILE A 169 27.28 -3.63 5.15
N SER A 170 27.10 -4.35 6.26
CA SER A 170 28.16 -5.10 6.91
C SER A 170 28.67 -6.27 6.07
N ALA A 171 29.87 -6.77 6.38
CA ALA A 171 30.41 -7.99 5.76
C ALA A 171 29.47 -9.20 5.94
N GLN A 172 28.82 -9.32 7.10
CA GLN A 172 27.84 -10.37 7.38
C GLN A 172 26.61 -10.24 6.46
N ALA A 173 26.11 -9.02 6.23
CA ALA A 173 24.99 -8.79 5.32
C ALA A 173 25.34 -9.17 3.87
N LYS A 174 26.56 -8.85 3.41
CA LYS A 174 27.06 -9.28 2.09
C LYS A 174 27.12 -10.80 1.96
N GLN A 175 27.62 -11.48 2.99
CA GLN A 175 27.64 -12.94 3.03
C GLN A 175 26.21 -13.52 3.01
N GLY A 176 25.29 -12.94 3.79
CA GLY A 176 23.88 -13.33 3.81
C GLY A 176 23.22 -13.18 2.43
N TYR A 177 23.51 -12.08 1.72
CA TYR A 177 23.03 -11.88 0.36
C TYR A 177 23.59 -12.92 -0.63
N GLN A 178 24.85 -13.30 -0.50
CA GLN A 178 25.40 -14.39 -1.32
C GLN A 178 24.71 -15.73 -1.05
N LEU A 179 24.44 -16.05 0.21
CA LEU A 179 23.66 -17.26 0.54
C LEU A 179 22.24 -17.20 0.00
N PHE A 180 21.58 -16.04 0.09
CA PHE A 180 20.24 -15.81 -0.46
C PHE A 180 20.19 -16.07 -1.98
N LYS A 181 21.23 -15.64 -2.73
CA LYS A 181 21.38 -15.95 -4.15
C LYS A 181 21.65 -17.44 -4.38
N ASN A 182 22.63 -18.00 -3.68
CA ASN A 182 23.09 -19.39 -3.89
C ASN A 182 22.03 -20.43 -3.54
N TYR A 183 21.18 -20.16 -2.55
CA TYR A 183 20.05 -21.03 -2.20
C TYR A 183 18.81 -20.79 -3.09
N GLY A 184 18.93 -19.97 -4.12
CA GLY A 184 17.86 -19.76 -5.10
C GLY A 184 16.69 -18.94 -4.56
N CYS A 185 16.81 -18.27 -3.41
CA CYS A 185 15.75 -17.46 -2.84
C CYS A 185 15.32 -16.33 -3.80
N ILE A 186 16.25 -15.84 -4.62
CA ILE A 186 16.02 -14.80 -5.61
C ILE A 186 15.06 -15.20 -6.74
N SER A 187 14.83 -16.50 -6.96
CA SER A 187 13.91 -16.99 -7.99
C SER A 187 12.45 -16.59 -7.72
N CYS A 188 12.05 -16.55 -6.45
CA CYS A 188 10.71 -16.12 -6.03
C CYS A 188 10.71 -14.75 -5.34
N ARG A 189 11.87 -14.27 -4.88
CA ARG A 189 12.03 -13.04 -4.09
C ARG A 189 13.01 -12.07 -4.77
N SER A 190 12.80 -11.84 -6.06
CA SER A 190 13.42 -10.78 -6.82
C SER A 190 12.52 -9.54 -6.84
N MET A 191 13.13 -8.37 -7.01
CA MET A 191 12.39 -7.15 -7.32
C MET A 191 12.64 -6.82 -8.78
N PHE A 192 11.70 -7.20 -9.64
CA PHE A 192 11.63 -6.62 -10.97
C PHE A 192 11.01 -5.23 -10.83
N GLN A 193 11.82 -4.18 -10.95
CA GLN A 193 11.27 -2.92 -11.41
C GLN A 193 10.93 -3.15 -12.87
N ALA A 194 9.63 -3.28 -13.17
CA ALA A 194 9.16 -3.09 -14.53
C ALA A 194 9.47 -1.63 -14.87
N ASN A 195 10.68 -1.38 -15.37
CA ASN A 195 10.95 -0.18 -16.13
C ASN A 195 9.97 -0.23 -17.29
N ASN A 196 8.92 0.58 -17.17
CA ASN A 196 8.03 0.91 -18.26
C ASN A 196 8.84 1.78 -19.24
N THR A 197 9.80 1.16 -19.93
CA THR A 197 10.33 1.70 -21.17
C THR A 197 9.26 1.42 -22.22
N ALA A 198 8.74 2.52 -22.77
CA ALA A 198 7.75 2.58 -23.84
C ALA A 198 7.95 1.54 -24.96
#